data_AF-X0Z4X4-F1
#
_entry.id   AF-X0Z4X4-F1
#
_cell.length_a   1.000
_cell.length_b   1.000
_cell.length_c   1.000
_cell.angle_alpha   90.00
_cell.angle_beta   90.00
_cell.angle_gamma   90.00
#
_symmetry.space_group_name_H-M   'P 1'
#
loop_
_entity.id
_entity.type
_entity.pdbx_description
1 polymer ?
#
loop_
_entity_poly.entity_id
_entity_poly.type
_entity_poly.pdbx_seq_one_letter_code
_entity_poly.pdbx_strand_id
1 'polypeptide(L)'
;KDETTFIHVLRSHYYFNKDLYLKLFYQTHSAIDKENVQVVMVWRFLPPFGSLQVAYQRGTSRFGTRSDQGHTLFTKLAWVL
;
A
#
# COMPACT_ATOMS: atom_id res chain seq x y z
N LYS A 1 28.91 12.25 9.44
CA LYS A 1 28.08 12.21 10.68
C LYS A 1 27.11 11.06 10.46
N ASP A 2 27.36 9.91 11.06
CA ASP A 2 26.51 8.73 10.88
C ASP A 2 25.17 8.96 11.60
N GLU A 3 24.19 9.46 10.87
CA GLU A 3 22.85 9.64 11.42
C GLU A 3 22.16 8.27 11.54
N THR A 4 21.83 7.89 12.76
CA THR A 4 21.03 6.69 13.02
C THR A 4 19.69 6.82 12.32
N THR A 5 19.42 5.87 11.42
CA THR A 5 18.18 5.80 10.69
C THR A 5 17.19 4.91 11.43
N PHE A 6 16.02 5.44 11.78
CA PHE A 6 14.90 4.70 12.32
C PHE A 6 13.87 4.48 11.21
N ILE A 7 13.47 3.22 11.03
CA ILE A 7 12.41 2.83 10.10
C ILE A 7 11.29 2.18 10.90
N HIS A 8 10.14 2.84 10.98
CA HIS A 8 8.96 2.27 11.61
C HIS A 8 8.06 1.68 10.53
N VAL A 9 7.58 0.46 10.75
CA VAL A 9 6.69 -0.25 9.82
C VAL A 9 5.45 -0.72 10.56
N LEU A 10 4.29 -0.32 10.08
CA LEU A 10 2.99 -0.79 10.52
C LEU A 10 2.30 -1.50 9.35
N ARG A 11 1.87 -2.74 9.59
CA ARG A 11 1.08 -3.52 8.65
C ARG A 11 -0.17 -4.03 9.36
N SER A 12 -1.33 -3.78 8.78
CA SER A 12 -2.60 -4.28 9.26
C SER A 12 -3.42 -4.87 8.14
N HIS A 13 -4.05 -6.01 8.39
CA HIS A 13 -5.00 -6.65 7.50
C HIS A 13 -6.31 -6.84 8.24
N TYR A 14 -7.37 -6.23 7.73
CA TYR A 14 -8.71 -6.35 8.28
C TYR A 14 -9.60 -7.10 7.30
N TYR A 15 -10.15 -8.22 7.73
CA TYR A 15 -11.03 -9.07 6.92
C TYR A 15 -12.46 -8.83 7.39
N PHE A 16 -13.28 -8.17 6.57
CA PHE A 16 -14.71 -8.05 6.85
C PHE A 16 -15.39 -9.41 6.70
N ASN A 17 -14.94 -10.18 5.71
CA ASN A 17 -15.26 -11.58 5.51
C ASN A 17 -14.15 -12.24 4.66
N LYS A 18 -14.35 -13.49 4.25
CA LYS A 18 -13.36 -14.24 3.45
C LYS A 18 -13.05 -13.61 2.07
N ASP A 19 -13.97 -12.80 1.55
CA ASP A 19 -13.93 -12.25 0.18
C ASP A 19 -13.67 -10.74 0.13
N LEU A 20 -13.90 -10.01 1.23
CA LEU A 20 -13.72 -8.57 1.35
C LEU A 20 -12.73 -8.25 2.46
N TYR A 21 -11.60 -7.66 2.08
CA TYR A 21 -10.56 -7.29 3.04
C TYR A 21 -9.87 -5.97 2.68
N LEU A 22 -9.35 -5.33 3.72
CA LEU A 22 -8.58 -4.10 3.67
C LEU A 22 -7.16 -4.37 4.16
N LYS A 23 -6.17 -3.87 3.43
CA LYS A 23 -4.76 -3.91 3.82
C LYS A 23 -4.25 -2.49 3.99
N LEU A 24 -3.64 -2.23 5.13
CA LEU A 24 -3.00 -0.98 5.46
C LEU A 24 -1.51 -1.24 5.66
N PHE A 25 -0.69 -0.48 4.98
CA PHE A 25 0.76 -0.48 5.13
C PHE A 25 1.24 0.95 5.31
N TYR A 26 1.99 1.19 6.37
CA TYR A 26 2.56 2.49 6.68
C TYR A 26 4.02 2.30 7.08
N GLN A 27 4.91 3.08 6.47
CA GLN A 27 6.32 3.09 6.81
C GLN A 27 6.84 4.52 6.90
N THR A 28 7.58 4.83 7.95
CA THR A 28 8.30 6.11 8.09
C THR A 28 9.80 5.88 8.13
N HIS A 29 10.56 6.89 7.72
CA HIS A 29 12.01 6.85 7.73
C HIS A 29 12.57 8.17 8.28
N SER A 30 13.23 8.12 9.44
CA SER A 30 13.66 9.31 10.17
C SER A 30 14.72 10.14 9.43
N ALA A 31 15.69 9.49 8.78
CA ALA A 31 16.83 10.20 8.18
C ALA A 31 16.51 10.90 6.84
N ILE A 32 15.43 10.53 6.15
CA ILE A 32 15.03 11.14 4.86
C ILE A 32 13.65 11.79 4.89
N ASP A 33 13.02 11.85 6.07
CA ASP A 33 11.67 12.37 6.31
C ASP A 33 10.67 11.89 5.26
N LYS A 34 10.62 10.57 5.07
CA LYS A 34 9.78 9.92 4.05
C LYS A 34 8.72 9.06 4.72
N GLU A 35 7.51 9.19 4.19
CA GLU A 35 6.34 8.40 4.57
C GLU A 35 5.88 7.59 3.36
N ASN A 36 5.62 6.31 3.56
CA ASN A 36 5.04 5.43 2.56
C ASN A 36 3.73 4.90 3.11
N VAL A 37 2.62 5.27 2.47
CA VAL A 37 1.28 4.87 2.88
C VAL A 37 0.66 4.07 1.75
N GLN A 38 0.18 2.87 2.04
CA GLN A 38 -0.55 2.06 1.07
C GLN A 38 -1.81 1.52 1.71
N VAL A 39 -2.92 1.76 1.03
CA VAL A 39 -4.25 1.29 1.41
C VAL A 39 -4.78 0.49 0.25
N VAL A 40 -5.09 -0.79 0.48
CA VAL A 40 -5.57 -1.69 -0.57
C VAL A 40 -6.84 -2.37 -0.10
N MET A 41 -7.95 -2.04 -0.73
CA MET A 41 -9.21 -2.75 -0.56
C MET A 41 -9.36 -3.77 -1.68
N VAL A 42 -9.72 -5.00 -1.33
CA VAL A 42 -9.97 -6.07 -2.29
C VAL A 42 -11.31 -6.70 -2.00
N TRP A 43 -12.13 -6.78 -3.03
CA TRP A 43 -13.39 -7.51 -3.04
C TRP A 43 -13.32 -8.63 -4.07
N ARG A 44 -13.56 -9.86 -3.63
CA ARG A 44 -13.64 -11.06 -4.47
C ARG A 44 -15.12 -11.43 -4.63
N PHE A 45 -15.58 -11.58 -5.87
CA PHE A 45 -16.96 -11.97 -6.14
C PHE A 45 -17.05 -13.39 -6.75
N LEU A 46 -16.02 -13.84 -7.48
CA LEU A 46 -15.89 -15.22 -7.97
C LEU A 46 -14.49 -15.77 -7.67
N PRO A 47 -14.19 -16.27 -6.45
CA PRO A 47 -12.90 -16.86 -6.16
C PRO A 47 -12.61 -18.07 -7.07
N PRO A 48 -11.40 -18.23 -7.65
CA PRO A 48 -10.20 -17.42 -7.48
C PRO A 48 -9.98 -16.31 -8.54
N PHE A 49 -10.86 -16.17 -9.53
CA PHE A 49 -10.59 -15.40 -10.76
C PHE A 49 -11.31 -14.04 -10.88
N GLY A 50 -12.34 -13.81 -10.06
CA GLY A 50 -13.15 -12.60 -10.03
C GLY A 50 -12.80 -11.70 -8.85
N SER A 51 -12.16 -10.56 -9.10
CA SER A 51 -11.86 -9.58 -8.05
C SER A 51 -11.82 -8.14 -8.55
N LEU A 52 -12.26 -7.23 -7.68
CA LEU A 52 -12.05 -5.80 -7.77
C LEU A 52 -11.08 -5.37 -6.67
N GLN A 53 -10.01 -4.71 -7.06
CA GLN A 53 -9.04 -4.13 -6.14
C GLN A 53 -8.96 -2.63 -6.37
N VAL A 54 -9.06 -1.87 -5.28
CA VAL A 54 -8.84 -0.43 -5.26
C VAL A 54 -7.67 -0.19 -4.31
N ALA A 55 -6.69 0.55 -4.77
CA ALA A 55 -5.47 0.76 -4.04
C ALA A 55 -4.99 2.20 -4.17
N TYR A 56 -4.72 2.78 -3.02
CA TYR A 56 -4.09 4.08 -2.89
C TYR A 56 -2.67 3.88 -2.37
N GLN A 57 -1.70 4.53 -2.99
CA GLN A 57 -0.31 4.51 -2.59
C GLN A 57 0.23 5.94 -2.59
N ARG A 58 0.94 6.30 -1.51
CA ARG A 58 1.68 7.55 -1.37
C ARG A 58 3.14 7.23 -1.10
N GLY A 59 4.05 7.96 -1.74
CA GLY A 59 5.48 7.86 -1.46
C GLY A 59 6.24 6.85 -2.33
N THR A 60 5.70 6.48 -3.50
CA THR A 60 6.41 5.70 -4.53
C THR A 60 7.48 6.54 -5.26
N SER A 61 8.32 7.28 -4.52
CA SER A 61 9.53 7.87 -5.10
C SER A 61 10.60 6.79 -5.20
N ARG A 62 11.37 6.85 -6.29
CA ARG A 62 12.57 6.05 -6.56
C ARG A 62 13.41 5.89 -5.27
N PHE A 63 13.89 4.67 -5.02
CA PHE A 63 14.66 4.36 -3.81
C PHE A 63 15.88 5.30 -3.72
N GLY A 64 16.11 5.93 -2.56
CA GLY A 64 17.32 6.72 -2.31
C GLY A 64 17.30 8.20 -2.72
N THR A 65 16.18 8.78 -3.15
CA THR A 65 16.08 10.23 -3.41
C THR A 65 15.07 10.94 -2.51
N ARG A 66 15.47 12.12 -2.01
CA ARG A 66 14.60 13.11 -1.36
C ARG A 66 13.77 13.79 -2.45
N SER A 67 12.73 13.13 -2.94
CA SER A 67 11.92 13.63 -4.05
C SER A 67 10.44 13.34 -3.85
N ASP A 68 9.64 14.23 -4.42
CA ASP A 68 8.19 14.43 -4.33
C ASP A 68 7.39 13.16 -4.00
N GLN A 69 6.64 13.20 -2.89
CA GLN A 69 5.78 12.09 -2.50
C GLN A 69 4.51 12.11 -3.35
N GLY A 70 4.59 11.51 -4.53
CA GLY A 70 3.45 11.34 -5.42
C GLY A 70 2.35 10.47 -4.78
N HIS A 71 1.12 10.75 -5.22
CA HIS A 71 -0.07 9.98 -4.88
C HIS A 71 -0.52 9.20 -6.10
N THR A 72 -0.72 7.89 -5.93
CA THR A 72 -1.20 6.99 -6.98
C THR A 72 -2.47 6.32 -6.48
N LEU A 73 -3.55 6.47 -7.24
CA LEU A 73 -4.77 5.67 -7.07
C LEU A 73 -4.88 4.74 -8.26
N PHE A 74 -4.97 3.43 -8.00
CA PHE A 74 -5.18 2.44 -9.05
C PHE A 74 -6.35 1.53 -8.71
N THR A 75 -7.06 1.15 -9.77
CA THR A 75 -8.15 0.17 -9.71
C THR A 75 -7.83 -0.97 -10.65
N LYS A 76 -8.05 -2.20 -10.18
CA LYS A 76 -7.82 -3.42 -10.93
C LYS A 76 -9.07 -4.29 -10.88
N LEU A 77 -9.60 -4.60 -12.06
CA LEU A 77 -10.65 -5.60 -12.23
C LEU A 77 -10.03 -6.84 -12.87
N ALA A 78 -10.33 -8.00 -12.30
CA ALA A 78 -9.98 -9.31 -12.86
C ALA A 78 -11.26 -10.15 -12.94
N TRP A 79 -11.48 -10.77 -14.10
CA TRP A 79 -12.58 -11.69 -14.40
C TRP A 79 -12.07 -12.73 -15.39
N VAL A 80 -12.52 -13.98 -15.26
CA VAL A 80 -12.33 -15.05 -16.25
C VAL A 80 -13.70 -15.51 -16.72
N LEU A 81 -13.88 -15.58 -18.04
CA LEU A 81 -15.08 -16.07 -18.71
C LEU A 81 -15.22 -17.59 -18.59
#